data_AF-J7H0F9-F1
#
_entry.id   AF-J7H0F9-F1
#
_cell.length_a   1.000
_cell.length_b   1.000
_cell.length_c   1.000
_cell.angle_alpha   90.00
_cell.angle_beta   90.00
_cell.angle_gamma   90.00
#
_symmetry.space_group_name_H-M   'P 1'
#
loop_
_entity.id
_entity.type
_entity.pdbx_description
1 polymer ?
#
loop_
_entity_poly.entity_id
_entity_poly.type
_entity_poly.pdbx_seq_one_letter_code
_entity_poly.pdbx_strand_id
1 'polypeptide(L)' 'MIYLKKNDKIVLTFFIEKKKISIFSGVIFKIKKNTFSILKILQNYKIIKIFFIKNPNLISIKKYI' A
#
# COMPACT_ATOMS: atom_id res chain seq x y z
N MET A 1 -12.18 7.44 -9.59
CA MET A 1 -11.34 6.23 -9.64
C MET A 1 -9.89 6.65 -9.38
N ILE A 2 -9.26 6.28 -8.27
CA ILE A 2 -7.89 6.71 -7.96
C ILE A 2 -6.94 5.92 -8.87
N TYR A 3 -6.32 6.60 -9.84
CA TYR A 3 -5.28 6.00 -10.67
C TYR A 3 -3.97 5.95 -9.89
N LEU A 4 -3.53 4.74 -9.54
CA LEU A 4 -2.23 4.51 -8.89
C LEU A 4 -1.15 4.33 -9.96
N LYS A 5 -0.06 5.09 -9.85
CA LYS A 5 1.11 4.97 -10.72
C LYS A 5 2.35 4.58 -9.92
N LYS A 6 3.35 4.03 -10.61
CA LYS A 6 4.68 3.82 -10.02
C LYS A 6 5.21 5.17 -9.52
N ASN A 7 5.90 5.15 -8.39
CA ASN A 7 6.43 6.28 -7.64
C ASN A 7 5.40 7.14 -6.91
N ASP A 8 4.11 6.79 -6.93
CA ASP A 8 3.12 7.48 -6.11
C ASP A 8 3.39 7.22 -4.61
N LYS A 9 3.38 8.30 -3.82
CA LYS A 9 3.36 8.22 -2.36
C LYS A 9 1.92 7.97 -1.92
N ILE A 10 1.70 6.89 -1.18
CA ILE A 10 0.36 6.48 -0.76
C ILE A 10 0.33 6.09 0.72
N VAL A 11 -0.86 6.23 1.31
CA VAL A 11 -1.26 5.61 2.56
C VAL A 11 -2.35 4.59 2.27
N LEU A 12 -2.14 3.38 2.77
CA LEU A 12 -3.11 2.31 2.81
C LEU A 12 -3.65 2.17 4.22
N THR A 13 -4.96 1.97 4.31
CA THR A 13 -5.60 1.45 5.52
C THR A 13 -6.21 0.09 5.20
N PHE A 14 -5.98 -0.90 6.06
CA PHE A 14 -6.44 -2.28 5.84
C PHE A 14 -6.68 -2.99 7.17
N PHE A 15 -7.50 -4.03 7.15
CA PHE A 15 -7.72 -4.90 8.29
C PHE A 15 -6.64 -5.97 8.41
N ILE A 16 -6.15 -6.17 9.64
CA ILE A 16 -5.39 -7.34 10.07
C ILE A 16 -6.36 -8.26 10.79
N GLU A 17 -6.44 -9.52 10.34
CA GLU A 17 -7.24 -10.59 10.96
C GLU A 17 -8.71 -10.21 11.21
N LYS A 18 -9.27 -9.31 10.37
CA LYS A 18 -10.64 -8.79 10.46
C LYS A 18 -10.99 -8.07 11.78
N LYS A 19 -10.02 -7.78 12.65
CA LYS A 19 -10.26 -7.20 13.98
C LYS A 19 -9.51 -5.90 14.23
N LYS A 20 -8.36 -5.69 13.59
CA LYS A 20 -7.52 -4.50 13.83
C LYS A 20 -7.34 -3.71 12.55
N ILE A 21 -7.52 -2.39 12.62
CA ILE A 21 -7.19 -1.48 11.53
C ILE A 21 -5.69 -1.20 11.60
N SER A 22 -5.02 -1.37 10.46
CA SER A 22 -3.60 -1.05 10.30
C SER A 22 -3.41 -0.06 9.18
N ILE A 23 -2.35 0.74 9.29
CA ILE A 23 -2.00 1.79 8.35
C ILE A 23 -0.58 1.53 7.84
N PHE A 24 -0.41 1.56 6.53
CA PHE A 24 0.91 1.44 5.90
C PHE A 24 1.10 2.53 4.86
N SER A 25 2.19 3.27 4.98
CA SER A 25 2.54 4.38 4.11
C SER A 25 3.84 4.10 3.37
N GLY A 26 3.96 4.57 2.14
CA GLY A 26 5.20 4.44 1.38
C GLY A 26 5.02 4.79 -0.09
N VAL A 27 6.04 4.47 -0.88
CA VAL A 27 6.07 4.73 -2.33
C VAL A 27 5.72 3.45 -3.08
N ILE A 28 4.87 3.54 -4.09
CA ILE A 28 4.62 2.41 -4.99
C ILE A 28 5.87 2.16 -5.83
N PHE A 29 6.58 1.08 -5.56
CA PHE A 29 7.80 0.74 -6.29
C PHE A 29 7.53 -0.14 -7.53
N LYS A 30 6.49 -0.99 -7.48
CA LYS A 30 6.16 -1.91 -8.57
C LYS A 30 4.66 -2.12 -8.66
N ILE A 31 4.13 -2.13 -9.88
CA ILE A 31 2.74 -2.49 -10.18
C ILE A 31 2.78 -3.67 -11.16
N LYS A 32 2.03 -4.72 -10.86
CA LYS A 32 1.75 -5.87 -11.72
C LYS A 32 0.25 -5.92 -11.98
N LYS A 33 -0.20 -6.84 -12.86
CA LYS A 33 -1.60 -6.99 -13.26
C LYS A 33 -2.59 -7.02 -12.07
N ASN A 34 -2.25 -7.74 -10.99
CA ASN A 34 -3.15 -7.94 -9.85
C ASN A 34 -2.59 -7.44 -8.50
N THR A 35 -1.32 -7.04 -8.46
CA THR A 35 -0.63 -6.69 -7.21
C THR A 35 0.20 -5.42 -7.38
N PHE A 36 0.42 -4.72 -6.27
CA PHE A 36 1.33 -3.61 -6.20
C PHE A 36 2.22 -3.74 -4.95
N SER A 37 3.43 -3.21 -5.04
CA SER A 37 4.42 -3.25 -3.98
C SER A 37 4.68 -1.84 -3.46
N ILE A 38 4.57 -1.68 -2.15
CA ILE A 38 4.92 -0.44 -1.47
C ILE A 38 6.26 -0.61 -0.78
N LEU A 39 7.12 0.38 -1.00
CA LEU A 39 8.39 0.55 -0.34
C LEU A 39 8.26 1.60 0.77
N LYS A 40 8.68 1.23 1.98
CA LYS A 40 8.83 2.15 3.12
C LYS A 40 10.25 2.00 3.68
N ILE A 41 10.93 3.11 3.92
CA ILE A 41 12.21 3.12 4.63
C ILE A 41 11.92 3.59 6.05
N LEU A 42 12.34 2.81 7.04
CA LEU A 42 12.15 3.12 8.46
C LEU A 42 13.41 2.73 9.22
N GLN A 43 14.04 3.68 9.92
CA GLN A 43 15.27 3.46 10.70
C GLN A 43 16.37 2.72 9.88
N ASN A 44 16.60 3.15 8.63
CA ASN A 44 17.52 2.54 7.67
C ASN A 44 17.16 1.12 7.19
N TYR A 45 16.05 0.54 7.65
CA TYR A 45 15.53 -0.71 7.11
C TYR A 45 14.62 -0.48 5.92
N LYS A 46 14.80 -1.30 4.89
CA LYS A 46 13.98 -1.32 3.69
C LYS A 46 12.82 -2.29 3.86
N ILE A 47 11.62 -1.78 4.10
CA ILE A 47 10.40 -2.58 4.24
C ILE A 47 9.66 -2.58 2.91
N ILE A 48 9.45 -3.77 2.35
CA ILE A 48 8.65 -3.98 1.14
C ILE A 48 7.42 -4.79 1.51
N LYS A 49 6.23 -4.24 1.23
CA LYS A 49 4.95 -4.96 1.37
C LYS A 49 4.24 -5.06 0.03
N ILE A 50 3.64 -6.21 -0.22
CA ILE A 50 2.88 -6.51 -1.44
C ILE A 50 1.40 -6.54 -1.08
N PHE A 51 0.59 -5.87 -1.89
CA PHE A 51 -0.86 -5.80 -1.74
C PHE A 51 -1.54 -6.24 -3.04
N PHE A 52 -2.67 -6.93 -2.91
CA PHE A 52 -3.56 -7.22 -4.03
C PHE A 52 -4.45 -6.01 -4.34
N ILE A 53 -4.66 -5.72 -5.62
CA ILE A 53 -5.52 -4.61 -6.08
C ILE A 53 -6.97 -4.81 -5.61
N LYS A 54 -7.45 -6.06 -5.62
CA LYS A 54 -8.78 -6.45 -5.13
C LYS A 54 -8.70 -7.18 -3.79
N ASN A 55 -7.99 -6.60 -2.82
CA ASN A 55 -7.90 -7.19 -1.48
C ASN A 55 -9.18 -6.87 -0.67
N PRO A 56 -9.95 -7.86 -0.19
CA PRO A 56 -11.15 -7.59 0.60
C PRO A 56 -10.86 -6.94 1.96
N ASN A 57 -9.63 -7.08 2.47
CA ASN A 57 -9.22 -6.44 3.72
C ASN A 57 -8.74 -5.00 3.52
N LEU A 58 -8.67 -4.51 2.29
CA LEU A 58 -8.26 -3.14 2.00
C LEU A 58 -9.45 -2.20 2.21
N ILE A 59 -9.28 -1.21 3.09
CA ILE A 59 -10.32 -0.26 3.45
C ILE A 59 -10.21 0.97 2.56
N SER A 60 -9.02 1.57 2.47
CA SER A 60 -8.80 2.76 1.64
C SER A 60 -7.37 2.86 1.13
N ILE A 61 -7.23 3.55 0.00
CA ILE A 61 -5.95 4.00 -0.56
C ILE A 61 -6.04 5.50 -0.77
N LYS A 62 -5.17 6.27 -0.13
CA LYS A 62 -5.06 7.71 -0.33
C LYS A 62 -3.69 8.05 -0.88
N LYS A 63 -3.67 8.84 -1.95
CA LYS A 63 -2.44 9.38 -2.54
C LYS A 63 -2.07 10.69 -1.86
N TYR A 64 -0.78 10.87 -1.55
CA TYR A 64 -0.24 12.19 -1.24
C TYR A 64 0.05 12.93 -2.55
N ILE A 65 -0.43 14.18 -2.63
CA ILE A 65 -0.13 15.11 -3.72
C ILE A 65 1.35 15.46 -3.66
#